data_AF-A0A1G9JAV0-F1
#
_entry.id   AF-A0A1G9JAV0-F1
#
_cell.length_a   1.000
_cell.length_b   1.000
_cell.length_c   1.000
_cell.angle_alpha   90.00
_cell.angle_beta   90.00
_cell.angle_gamma   90.00
#
_symmetry.space_group_name_H-M   'P 1'
#
loop_
_entity.id
_entity.type
_entity.pdbx_description
1 polymer ?
#
loop_
_entity_poly.entity_id
_entity_poly.type
_entity_poly.pdbx_seq_one_letter_code
_entity_poly.pdbx_strand_id
1 'polypeptide(L)' 'MKLLFEKVNDYDYNNTGQFKCYYMLTTPNRDRFWNGKKFPEWELDILKSEGNTIVIVNEINLHLD' A
#
# COMPACT_ATOMS: atom_id res chain seq x y z
N MET A 1 -7.63 12.26 9.98
CA MET A 1 -7.48 11.02 10.77
C MET A 1 -6.10 10.41 10.47
N LYS A 2 -5.47 9.66 11.39
CA LYS A 2 -4.18 9.00 11.13
C LYS A 2 -4.41 7.64 10.46
N LEU A 3 -3.84 7.43 9.29
CA LEU A 3 -3.88 6.16 8.55
C LEU A 3 -2.49 5.54 8.49
N LEU A 4 -2.41 4.25 8.78
CA LEU A 4 -1.16 3.49 8.79
C LEU A 4 -1.12 2.58 7.57
N PHE A 5 -0.01 2.63 6.85
CA PHE A 5 0.21 1.87 5.62
C PHE A 5 1.50 1.05 5.67
N GLU A 6 1.50 -0.05 4.94
CA GLU A 6 2.68 -0.83 4.58
C GLU A 6 2.97 -0.57 3.10
N LYS A 7 4.23 -0.26 2.77
CA LYS A 7 4.70 -0.15 1.39
C LYS A 7 5.10 -1.55 0.93
N VAL A 8 4.62 -1.99 -0.21
CA VAL A 8 4.93 -3.31 -0.78
C VAL A 8 5.61 -3.11 -2.12
N ASN A 9 6.85 -3.56 -2.22
CA ASN A 9 7.57 -3.69 -3.48
C ASN A 9 7.47 -5.14 -3.93
N ASP A 10 6.95 -5.37 -5.12
CA ASP A 10 6.64 -6.71 -5.63
C ASP A 10 7.03 -6.79 -7.11
N TYR A 11 7.62 -7.90 -7.53
CA TYR A 11 7.83 -8.18 -8.94
C TYR A 11 6.69 -9.05 -9.47
N ASP A 12 5.86 -8.46 -10.34
CA ASP A 12 4.68 -9.12 -10.87
C ASP A 12 5.06 -10.08 -12.01
N TYR A 13 5.54 -11.27 -11.65
CA TYR A 13 5.92 -12.34 -12.59
C TYR A 13 4.76 -12.80 -13.47
N ASN A 14 3.52 -12.76 -12.96
CA ASN A 14 2.38 -13.43 -13.58
C ASN A 14 1.58 -12.55 -14.55
N ASN A 15 1.77 -11.23 -14.50
CA ASN A 15 0.93 -10.31 -15.27
C ASN A 15 1.75 -9.39 -16.18
N THR A 16 2.70 -8.62 -15.61
CA THR A 16 3.41 -7.57 -16.38
C THR A 16 4.91 -7.80 -16.51
N GLY A 17 5.51 -8.69 -15.72
CA GLY A 17 6.97 -8.89 -15.67
C GLY A 17 7.71 -7.63 -15.24
N GLN A 18 7.12 -6.85 -14.33
CA GLN A 18 7.63 -5.54 -13.93
C GLN A 18 7.59 -5.38 -12.41
N PHE A 19 8.53 -4.60 -11.88
CA PHE A 19 8.49 -4.14 -10.51
C PHE A 19 7.32 -3.18 -10.31
N LYS A 20 6.54 -3.42 -9.27
CA LYS A 20 5.44 -2.58 -8.83
C LYS A 20 5.60 -2.23 -7.37
N CYS A 21 5.32 -0.97 -7.05
CA CYS A 21 5.21 -0.49 -5.67
C CYS A 21 3.76 -0.09 -5.43
N TYR A 22 3.18 -0.57 -4.32
CA TYR A 22 1.85 -0.18 -3.88
C TYR A 22 1.78 -0.15 -2.35
N TYR A 23 0.76 0.50 -1.82
CA TYR A 23 0.55 0.67 -0.39
C TYR A 23 -0.67 -0.13 0.07
N MET A 24 -0.63 -0.65 1.28
CA MET A 24 -1.75 -1.36 1.90
C MET A 24 -2.01 -0.82 3.29
N LEU A 25 -3.26 -0.73 3.72
CA LEU A 25 -3.55 -0.42 5.13
C LEU A 25 -3.00 -1.52 6.05
N THR A 26 -2.57 -1.16 7.24
CA THR A 26 -2.13 -2.15 8.25
C THR A 26 -3.33 -2.86 8.88
N THR A 27 -3.13 -4.08 9.38
CA THR A 27 -4.09 -4.77 10.25
C THR A 27 -4.35 -3.93 11.53
N PRO A 28 -5.59 -3.87 12.05
CA PRO A 28 -6.83 -4.51 11.58
C PRO A 28 -7.62 -3.70 10.55
N ASN A 29 -7.14 -2.51 10.17
CA ASN A 29 -7.82 -1.68 9.16
C ASN A 29 -7.82 -2.37 7.79
N ARG A 30 -6.77 -3.12 7.47
CA ARG A 30 -6.71 -4.04 6.32
C ARG A 30 -7.89 -5.01 6.26
N ASP A 31 -8.27 -5.56 7.41
CA ASP A 31 -9.31 -6.59 7.49
C ASP A 31 -10.71 -5.98 7.41
N ARG A 32 -10.84 -4.71 7.79
CA ARG A 32 -12.09 -3.93 7.69
C ARG A 32 -12.31 -3.34 6.30
N PHE A 33 -11.24 -2.95 5.60
CA PHE A 33 -11.28 -2.41 4.25
C PHE A 33 -10.87 -3.49 3.24
N TRP A 34 -11.85 -4.27 2.79
CA TRP A 34 -11.82 -5.12 1.59
C TRP A 34 -10.47 -5.81 1.30
N ASN A 35 -10.29 -7.03 1.81
CA ASN A 35 -9.40 -8.09 1.27
C ASN A 35 -8.09 -7.64 0.61
N GLY A 36 -7.32 -6.74 1.24
CA GLY A 36 -6.03 -6.34 0.70
C GLY A 36 -6.09 -5.43 -0.53
N LYS A 37 -7.01 -4.45 -0.53
CA LYS A 37 -6.98 -3.33 -1.47
C LYS A 37 -5.57 -2.72 -1.52
N LYS A 38 -5.02 -2.64 -2.73
CA LYS A 38 -3.74 -2.02 -3.05
C LYS A 38 -3.99 -0.56 -3.43
N PHE A 39 -3.28 0.36 -2.80
CA PHE A 39 -3.36 1.79 -3.03
C PHE A 39 -2.15 2.23 -3.86
N PRO A 40 -2.35 2.78 -5.07
CA PRO A 40 -1.28 3.48 -5.78
C PRO A 40 -0.95 4.80 -5.07
N GLU A 41 0.22 5.37 -5.38
CA GLU A 41 0.71 6.58 -4.72
C GLU A 41 -0.23 7.78 -4.87
N TRP A 42 -0.83 7.97 -6.06
CA TRP A 42 -1.77 9.07 -6.29
C TRP A 42 -3.01 9.00 -5.40
N GLU A 43 -3.45 7.79 -5.00
CA GLU A 43 -4.59 7.63 -4.10
C GLU A 43 -4.22 8.04 -2.66
N LEU A 44 -2.96 7.84 -2.25
CA LEU A 44 -2.47 8.36 -0.98
C LEU A 44 -2.43 9.88 -0.96
N ASP A 45 -2.09 10.52 -2.09
CA ASP A 45 -2.04 11.97 -2.17
C ASP A 45 -3.44 12.59 -2.09
N ILE A 46 -4.45 11.94 -2.67
CA ILE A 46 -5.86 12.31 -2.47
C ILE A 46 -6.21 12.20 -0.97
N LEU A 47 -5.89 11.07 -0.31
CA LEU A 47 -6.18 10.90 1.11
C LEU A 47 -5.49 11.95 1.99
N LYS A 48 -4.25 12.35 1.66
CA LYS A 48 -3.54 13.47 2.33
C LYS A 48 -4.28 14.79 2.11
N SER A 49 -4.74 15.06 0.89
CA SER A 49 -5.46 16.29 0.54
C SER A 49 -6.78 16.44 1.31
N GLU A 50 -7.41 15.33 1.68
CA GLU A 50 -8.60 15.28 2.53
C GLU A 50 -8.31 15.53 4.02
N GLY A 51 -7.05 15.82 4.38
CA GLY A 51 -6.65 16.10 5.76
C GLY A 51 -6.29 14.86 6.58
N ASN A 52 -6.01 13.73 5.93
CA ASN A 52 -5.50 12.55 6.63
C ASN A 52 -3.98 12.57 6.75
N THR A 53 -3.49 12.14 7.91
CA THR A 53 -2.06 11.93 8.12
C THR A 53 -1.74 10.50 7.71
N ILE A 54 -0.95 10.34 6.65
CA ILE A 54 -0.47 9.04 6.18
C ILE A 54 0.87 8.72 6.85
N VAL A 55 0.99 7.52 7.42
CA VAL A 55 2.26 7.02 7.98
C VAL A 55 2.55 5.65 7.41
N ILE A 56 3.73 5.50 6.80
CA ILE A 56 4.25 4.20 6.37
C ILE A 56 4.96 3.57 7.56
N VAL A 57 4.50 2.41 8.01
CA VAL A 57 5.05 1.75 9.20
C VAL A 57 5.95 0.56 8.88
N ASN A 58 5.80 -0.03 7.69
CA ASN A 58 6.59 -1.16 7.21
C ASN A 58 6.87 -1.03 5.71
N GLU A 59 7.97 -1.63 5.28
CA GLU A 59 8.27 -1.91 3.88
C GLU A 59 8.43 -3.43 3.70
N ILE A 60 7.70 -3.98 2.74
CA ILE A 60 7.64 -5.41 2.44
C ILE A 60 8.19 -5.60 1.04
N ASN A 61 9.27 -6.38 0.93
CA ASN A 61 9.85 -6.77 -0.35
C ASN A 61 9.41 -8.20 -0.68
N LEU A 62 8.60 -8.34 -1.71
CA LEU A 62 8.13 -9.63 -2.23
C LEU A 62 8.88 -9.93 -3.52
N HIS A 63 9.41 -11.16 -3.61
CA HIS A 63 10.08 -11.68 -4.81
C HIS A 63 11.24 -10.79 -5.32
N LEU A 64 11.92 -10.12 -4.39
CA LEU A 64 13.13 -9.34 -4.59
C LEU A 64 14.28 -10.12 -3.92
N ASP A 65 14.83 -11.11 -4.63
CA ASP A 65 16.08 -11.79 -4.25
C ASP A 65 17.30 -11.11 -4.91
#